data_AF-A0A4S2H0N0-F1
#
_entry.id   AF-A0A4S2H0N0-F1
#
_cell.length_a   1.000
_cell.length_b   1.000
_cell.length_c   1.000
_cell.angle_alpha   90.00
_cell.angle_beta   90.00
_cell.angle_gamma   90.00
#
_symmetry.space_group_name_H-M   'P 1'
#
loop_
_entity.id
_entity.type
_entity.pdbx_description
1 polymer ?
#
loop_
_entity_poly.entity_id
_entity_poly.type
_entity_poly.pdbx_seq_one_letter_code
_entity_poly.pdbx_strand_id
1 'polypeptide(L)'
;MTEILKTIELIEDKRQEKKVRHKLLDIVVIVLFAKLANADDWEEVEIFAKSNEEFLKRYIGLENGIPSHDTMQRVMGSIAPEYMQGIYKKWNELVNSNEGETLK
;
A
#
# COMPACT_ATOMS: atom_id res chain seq x y z
N MET A 1 2.09 12.02 3.79
CA MET A 1 2.51 10.61 3.63
C MET A 1 2.84 9.93 4.96
N THR A 2 3.65 10.53 5.84
CA THR A 2 4.04 9.95 7.14
C THR A 2 2.87 9.43 7.99
N GLU A 3 1.77 10.19 8.05
CA GLU A 3 0.57 9.79 8.81
C GLU A 3 -0.15 8.56 8.23
N ILE A 4 -0.08 8.38 6.91
CA ILE A 4 -0.63 7.19 6.24
C ILE A 4 0.24 5.97 6.56
N LEU A 5 1.57 6.11 6.49
CA LEU A 5 2.49 5.01 6.82
C LEU A 5 2.30 4.56 8.28
N LYS A 6 2.22 5.49 9.23
CA LYS A 6 1.92 5.18 10.63
C LYS A 6 0.59 4.45 10.79
N THR A 7 -0.44 4.86 10.04
CA THR A 7 -1.75 4.18 10.08
C THR A 7 -1.64 2.73 9.62
N ILE A 8 -0.84 2.47 8.57
CA ILE A 8 -0.61 1.12 8.06
C ILE A 8 0.20 0.27 9.05
N GLU A 9 1.16 0.86 9.77
CA GLU A 9 1.94 0.16 10.80
C GLU A 9 1.11 -0.31 11.99
N LEU A 10 -0.11 0.21 12.19
CA LEU A 10 -1.04 -0.27 13.22
C LEU A 10 -1.72 -1.60 12.85
N ILE A 11 -1.60 -2.03 11.59
CA ILE A 11 -2.17 -3.31 11.16
C ILE A 11 -1.34 -4.45 11.75
N GLU A 12 -1.97 -5.27 12.58
CA GLU A 12 -1.36 -6.49 13.10
C GLU A 12 -1.06 -7.48 11.95
N ASP A 13 0.20 -7.84 11.79
CA ASP A 13 0.62 -8.85 10.83
C ASP A 13 0.39 -10.27 11.38
N LYS A 14 -0.77 -10.85 11.08
CA LYS A 14 -1.16 -12.20 11.51
C LYS A 14 -0.50 -13.33 10.70
N ARG A 15 0.37 -13.00 9.73
CA ARG A 15 1.06 -14.00 8.91
C ARG A 15 2.09 -14.74 9.74
N GLN A 16 2.36 -16.00 9.38
CA GLN A 16 3.39 -16.78 10.05
C GLN A 16 4.78 -16.20 9.75
N GLU A 17 5.47 -15.67 10.75
CA GLU A 17 6.75 -14.94 10.62
C GLU A 17 7.77 -15.65 9.72
N LYS A 18 7.96 -16.97 9.90
CA LYS A 18 8.89 -17.80 9.08
C LYS A 18 8.54 -17.87 7.59
N LYS A 19 7.35 -17.44 7.19
CA LYS A 19 6.85 -17.42 5.80
C LYS A 19 6.69 -16.00 5.26
N VAL A 20 7.14 -14.97 6.00
CA VAL A 20 7.07 -13.57 5.58
C VAL A 20 8.37 -13.20 4.88
N ARG A 21 8.27 -12.96 3.56
CA ARG A 21 9.36 -12.42 2.73
C ARG A 21 9.24 -10.92 2.51
N HIS A 22 8.02 -10.41 2.37
CA HIS A 22 7.75 -8.99 2.11
C HIS A 22 7.03 -8.37 3.31
N LYS A 23 7.51 -7.20 3.75
CA LYS A 23 6.90 -6.44 4.86
C LYS A 23 5.44 -6.14 4.54
N LEU A 24 4.59 -6.16 5.56
CA LEU A 24 3.16 -5.85 5.40
C LEU A 24 2.97 -4.43 4.87
N LEU A 25 3.72 -3.49 5.45
CA LEU A 25 3.76 -2.08 5.04
C LEU A 25 4.02 -1.93 3.53
N ASP A 26 5.05 -2.60 3.02
CA ASP A 26 5.42 -2.54 1.60
C ASP A 26 4.25 -2.96 0.69
N ILE A 27 3.61 -4.09 1.01
CA ILE A 27 2.47 -4.62 0.23
C ILE A 27 1.28 -3.66 0.27
N VAL A 28 0.91 -3.17 1.46
CA VAL A 28 -0.26 -2.30 1.62
C VAL A 28 -0.04 -0.97 0.91
N VAL A 29 1.17 -0.41 0.97
CA VAL A 29 1.53 0.83 0.26
C VAL A 29 1.48 0.63 -1.26
N ILE A 30 2.01 -0.48 -1.78
CA ILE A 30 1.92 -0.82 -3.20
C ILE A 30 0.45 -0.83 -3.64
N VAL A 31 -0.39 -1.58 -2.93
CA VAL A 31 -1.81 -1.73 -3.28
C VAL A 31 -2.57 -0.42 -3.18
N LEU A 32 -2.28 0.40 -2.16
CA LEU A 32 -2.87 1.73 -2.02
C LEU A 32 -2.57 2.61 -3.24
N PHE A 33 -1.30 2.74 -3.63
CA PHE A 33 -0.92 3.58 -4.76
C PHE A 33 -1.43 3.02 -6.10
N ALA A 34 -1.38 1.70 -6.28
CA ALA A 34 -1.92 1.07 -7.48
C ALA A 34 -3.43 1.33 -7.62
N LYS A 35 -4.20 1.22 -6.52
CA LYS A 35 -5.63 1.51 -6.54
C LYS A 35 -5.93 2.99 -6.79
N LEU A 36 -5.13 3.91 -6.25
CA LEU A 36 -5.23 5.33 -6.58
C LEU A 36 -4.88 5.63 -8.05
N ALA A 37 -4.05 4.79 -8.67
CA ALA A 37 -3.73 4.83 -10.09
C ALA A 37 -4.72 4.05 -10.97
N ASN A 38 -5.88 3.64 -10.42
CA ASN A 38 -6.91 2.85 -11.10
C ASN A 38 -6.44 1.48 -11.64
N ALA A 39 -5.53 0.79 -10.93
CA ALA A 39 -5.29 -0.63 -11.18
C ALA A 39 -6.46 -1.46 -10.62
N ASP A 40 -7.25 -2.08 -11.48
CA ASP A 40 -8.51 -2.75 -11.14
C ASP A 40 -8.30 -4.19 -10.69
N ASP A 41 -7.30 -4.90 -11.23
CA ASP A 41 -6.96 -6.28 -10.84
C ASP A 41 -5.55 -6.42 -10.23
N TRP A 42 -5.20 -7.64 -9.79
CA TRP A 42 -3.93 -7.90 -9.11
C TRP A 42 -2.73 -7.92 -10.07
N GLU A 43 -2.93 -8.31 -11.34
CA GLU A 43 -1.88 -8.28 -12.35
C GLU A 43 -1.50 -6.83 -12.67
N GLU A 44 -2.49 -5.95 -12.80
CA GLU A 44 -2.30 -4.52 -12.96
C GLU A 44 -1.59 -3.88 -11.75
N VAL A 45 -1.89 -4.33 -10.53
CA VAL A 45 -1.16 -3.88 -9.32
C VAL A 45 0.33 -4.26 -9.42
N GLU A 46 0.64 -5.49 -9.86
CA GLU A 46 2.03 -5.92 -10.05
C GLU A 46 2.73 -5.13 -11.16
N ILE A 47 2.06 -4.89 -12.29
CA ILE A 47 2.58 -4.09 -13.40
C ILE A 47 2.85 -2.64 -12.94
N PHE A 48 1.91 -2.04 -12.22
CA PHE A 48 2.07 -0.71 -11.63
C PHE A 48 3.30 -0.67 -10.72
N ALA A 49 3.43 -1.65 -9.83
CA ALA A 49 4.50 -1.69 -8.84
C ALA A 49 5.89 -1.83 -9.49
N LYS A 50 6.01 -2.69 -10.51
CA LYS A 50 7.24 -2.83 -11.30
C LYS A 50 7.57 -1.57 -12.09
N SER A 51 6.57 -0.93 -12.68
CA SER A 51 6.76 0.28 -13.49
C SER A 51 7.12 1.51 -12.65
N ASN A 52 6.77 1.50 -11.36
CA ASN A 52 6.93 2.63 -10.44
C ASN A 52 7.82 2.29 -9.23
N GLU A 53 8.70 1.30 -9.33
CA GLU A 53 9.52 0.81 -8.22
C GLU A 53 10.35 1.95 -7.57
N GLU A 54 11.01 2.77 -8.39
CA GLU A 54 11.82 3.90 -7.89
C GLU A 54 10.98 4.99 -7.20
N PHE A 55 9.71 5.15 -7.60
CA PHE A 55 8.77 6.03 -6.91
C PHE A 55 8.37 5.43 -5.56
N LEU A 56 8.05 4.13 -5.52
CA LEU A 56 7.66 3.42 -4.29
C LEU A 56 8.78 3.40 -3.25
N LYS A 57 10.04 3.25 -3.67
CA LYS A 57 11.23 3.29 -2.79
C LYS A 57 11.39 4.59 -2.01
N ARG A 58 10.69 5.67 -2.38
CA ARG A 58 10.66 6.92 -1.60
C ARG A 58 9.88 6.77 -0.28
N TYR A 59 9.06 5.74 -0.15
CA TYR A 59 8.14 5.53 0.98
C TYR A 59 8.33 4.19 1.68
N ILE A 60 8.81 3.17 0.97
CA ILE A 60 8.94 1.79 1.46
C ILE A 60 10.28 1.18 1.08
N GLY A 61 10.70 0.14 1.80
CA GLY A 61 12.04 -0.43 1.67
C GLY A 61 12.21 -1.34 0.45
N LEU A 62 11.23 -2.20 0.17
CA LEU A 62 11.28 -3.18 -0.92
C LEU A 62 12.56 -4.05 -0.89
N GLU A 63 13.01 -4.45 0.30
CA GLU A 63 14.26 -5.21 0.52
C GLU A 63 14.34 -6.51 -0.32
N ASN A 64 13.17 -7.10 -0.61
CA ASN A 64 13.04 -8.32 -1.40
C ASN A 64 12.41 -8.10 -2.78
N GLY A 65 12.39 -6.85 -3.26
CA GLY A 65 11.77 -6.44 -4.52
C GLY A 65 10.24 -6.44 -4.48
N ILE A 66 9.64 -6.27 -5.67
CA ILE A 66 8.19 -6.25 -5.84
C ILE A 66 7.61 -7.68 -5.63
N PRO A 67 6.65 -7.86 -4.70
CA PRO A 67 5.94 -9.12 -4.55
C PRO A 67 5.05 -9.43 -5.77
N SER A 68 4.84 -10.71 -6.07
CA SER A 68 3.90 -11.12 -7.14
C SER A 68 2.46 -10.74 -6.81
N HIS A 69 1.62 -10.63 -7.84
CA HIS A 69 0.17 -10.42 -7.69
C HIS A 69 -0.48 -11.44 -6.75
N ASP A 70 -0.13 -12.74 -6.86
CA ASP A 70 -0.58 -13.78 -5.93
C ASP A 70 -0.20 -13.50 -4.47
N THR A 71 1.02 -13.01 -4.25
CA THR A 71 1.51 -12.69 -2.91
C THR A 71 0.74 -11.51 -2.33
N MET A 72 0.55 -10.46 -3.12
CA MET A 72 -0.23 -9.29 -2.71
C MET A 72 -1.68 -9.65 -2.44
N GLN A 73 -2.33 -10.38 -3.34
CA GLN A 73 -3.71 -10.85 -3.18
C GLN A 73 -3.89 -11.64 -1.89
N ARG A 74 -3.02 -12.63 -1.64
CA ARG A 74 -3.10 -13.47 -0.45
C ARG A 74 -2.89 -12.67 0.83
N VAL A 75 -1.95 -11.73 0.83
CA VAL A 75 -1.66 -10.90 2.01
C VAL A 75 -2.80 -9.92 2.26
N MET A 76 -3.28 -9.21 1.24
CA MET A 76 -4.41 -8.30 1.37
C MET A 76 -5.69 -9.03 1.78
N GLY A 77 -5.92 -10.25 1.28
CA GLY A 77 -7.05 -11.09 1.70
C GLY A 77 -7.00 -11.54 3.16
N SER A 78 -5.86 -11.41 3.84
CA SER A 78 -5.71 -11.67 5.28
C SER A 78 -5.93 -10.44 6.17
N ILE A 79 -5.99 -9.24 5.57
CA ILE A 79 -6.20 -7.98 6.27
C ILE A 79 -7.70 -7.74 6.42
N ALA A 80 -8.12 -7.38 7.63
CA ALA A 80 -9.52 -7.05 7.89
C ALA A 80 -9.92 -5.78 7.10
N PRO A 81 -11.07 -5.75 6.40
CA PRO A 81 -11.45 -4.64 5.51
C PRO A 81 -11.46 -3.26 6.18
N GLU A 82 -11.70 -3.21 7.49
CA GLU A 82 -11.78 -2.00 8.31
C GLU A 82 -10.47 -1.22 8.31
N TYR A 83 -9.33 -1.91 8.23
CA TYR A 83 -8.02 -1.25 8.14
C TYR A 83 -7.88 -0.47 6.83
N MET A 84 -8.27 -1.08 5.70
CA MET A 84 -8.24 -0.40 4.40
C MET A 84 -9.21 0.77 4.36
N GLN A 85 -10.43 0.60 4.89
CA GLN A 85 -11.38 1.71 5.02
C GLN A 85 -10.80 2.87 5.85
N GLY A 86 -10.11 2.56 6.95
CA GLY A 86 -9.42 3.55 7.78
C GLY A 86 -8.31 4.29 7.03
N ILE A 87 -7.50 3.56 6.26
CA ILE A 87 -6.45 4.14 5.41
C ILE A 87 -7.05 5.08 4.36
N TYR A 88 -8.08 4.64 3.62
CA TYR A 88 -8.75 5.48 2.62
C TYR A 88 -9.41 6.71 3.23
N LYS A 89 -10.06 6.56 4.40
CA LYS A 89 -10.64 7.68 5.13
C LYS A 89 -9.55 8.69 5.50
N LYS A 90 -8.45 8.23 6.07
CA LYS A 90 -7.32 9.10 6.44
C LYS A 90 -6.69 9.76 5.22
N TRP A 91 -6.57 9.05 4.10
CA TRP A 91 -6.11 9.60 2.83
C TRP A 91 -7.00 10.76 2.39
N ASN A 92 -8.32 10.53 2.35
CA ASN A 92 -9.28 11.55 1.96
C ASN A 92 -9.29 12.75 2.92
N GLU A 93 -9.19 12.51 4.23
CA GLU A 93 -9.03 13.59 5.21
C GLU A 93 -7.80 14.44 4.92
N LEU A 94 -6.66 13.82 4.62
CA LEU A 94 -5.41 14.54 4.32
C LEU A 94 -5.45 15.30 2.98
N VAL A 95 -6.06 14.71 1.96
CA VAL A 95 -6.27 15.36 0.65
C VAL A 95 -7.23 16.54 0.80
N ASN A 96 -8.30 16.39 1.59
CA ASN A 96 -9.28 17.45 1.81
C ASN A 96 -8.82 18.49 2.85
N SER A 97 -7.87 18.15 3.73
CA SER A 97 -7.32 19.07 4.72
C SER A 97 -6.23 20.00 4.16
N ASN A 98 -5.72 19.72 2.95
CA ASN A 98 -4.74 20.54 2.25
C ASN A 98 -5.39 21.21 1.03
N GLU A 99 -5.66 22.51 1.15
CA GLU A 99 -5.57 23.53 0.09
C GLU A 99 -5.72 23.04 -1.36
N GLY A 100 -6.89 23.27 -1.97
CA GLY A 100 -7.03 23.34 -3.43
C GLY A 100 -6.21 24.48 -4.10
N GLU A 101 -5.27 25.11 -3.38
CA GLU A 101 -4.46 26.25 -3.83
C GLU A 101 -2.97 25.95 -4.01
N THR A 102 -2.44 24.81 -3.55
CA THR A 102 -1.01 24.43 -3.75
C THR A 102 -0.78 23.43 -4.89
N LEU A 103 -1.67 23.41 -5.88
CA LEU A 103 -1.50 22.70 -7.16
C LEU A 103 -1.65 23.63 -8.38
N LYS A 104 -1.07 24.83 -8.28
CA LYS A 104 -0.68 25.66 -9.43
C LYS A 104 0.82 25.82 -9.47
#